data_AF-A0A941CT46-F1
#
_entry.id   AF-A0A941CT46-F1
#
_cell.length_a   1.000
_cell.length_b   1.000
_cell.length_c   1.000
_cell.angle_alpha   90.00
_cell.angle_beta   90.00
_cell.angle_gamma   90.00
#
_symmetry.space_group_name_H-M   'P 1'
#
loop_
_entity.id
_entity.type
_entity.pdbx_description
1 polymer ?
#
loop_
_entity_poly.entity_id
_entity_poly.type
_entity_poly.pdbx_seq_one_letter_code
_entity_poly.pdbx_strand_id
1 'polypeptide(L)'
;MIRKIMYAVLGGVLFLIVGFVFGLILGALLGGNFFTSFRFGGQQGYEAMGVLGAYLGGGAGLILGALLGYGRAKRREVMEK
;
A
#
# COMPACT_ATOMS: atom_id res chain seq x y z
N MET A 1 22.71 -11.31 0.28
CA MET A 1 22.10 -9.97 0.41
C MET A 1 21.17 -9.63 -0.77
N ILE A 2 21.64 -9.69 -2.02
CA ILE A 2 20.83 -9.40 -3.23
C ILE A 2 19.47 -10.09 -3.27
N ARG A 3 19.41 -11.40 -2.94
CA ARG A 3 18.15 -12.15 -2.90
C ARG A 3 17.11 -11.53 -1.97
N LYS A 4 17.51 -11.07 -0.79
CA LYS A 4 16.59 -10.45 0.20
C LYS A 4 16.05 -9.12 -0.28
N ILE A 5 16.92 -8.29 -0.87
CA ILE A 5 16.52 -7.00 -1.44
C ILE A 5 15.54 -7.23 -2.59
N MET A 6 15.82 -8.19 -3.47
CA MET A 6 14.93 -8.54 -4.58
C MET A 6 13.53 -8.96 -4.10
N TYR A 7 13.43 -9.82 -3.08
CA TYR A 7 12.13 -10.19 -2.50
C TYR A 7 11.45 -9.03 -1.79
N ALA A 8 12.21 -8.14 -1.14
CA ALA A 8 11.65 -6.93 -0.54
C ALA A 8 11.06 -6.00 -1.61
N VAL A 9 11.77 -5.78 -2.72
CA VAL A 9 11.26 -4.96 -3.83
C VAL A 9 10.02 -5.60 -4.47
N LEU A 10 10.05 -6.90 -4.76
CA LEU A 10 8.90 -7.61 -5.33
C LEU A 10 7.68 -7.57 -4.41
N GLY A 11 7.86 -7.88 -3.12
CA GLY A 11 6.79 -7.81 -2.13
C GLY A 11 6.25 -6.38 -1.99
N GLY A 12 7.15 -5.40 -1.94
CA GLY A 12 6.80 -3.99 -1.84
C GLY A 12 5.99 -3.51 -3.03
N VAL A 13 6.42 -3.78 -4.28
CA VAL A 13 5.70 -3.37 -5.49
C VAL A 13 4.32 -4.03 -5.55
N LEU A 14 4.22 -5.33 -5.25
CA LEU A 14 2.94 -6.03 -5.28
C LEU A 14 1.94 -5.44 -4.28
N PHE A 15 2.37 -5.26 -3.03
CA PHE A 15 1.50 -4.71 -1.99
C PHE A 15 1.26 -3.21 -2.15
N LEU A 16 2.16 -2.46 -2.79
CA LEU A 16 1.91 -1.07 -3.17
C LEU A 16 0.69 -1.00 -4.09
N ILE A 17 0.64 -1.83 -5.14
CA ILE A 17 -0.48 -1.82 -6.10
C ILE A 17 -1.78 -2.22 -5.38
N VAL A 18 -1.75 -3.32 -4.64
CA VAL A 18 -2.93 -3.80 -3.90
C VAL A 18 -3.40 -2.76 -2.89
N GLY A 19 -2.48 -2.24 -2.07
CA GLY A 19 -2.77 -1.23 -1.06
C GLY A 19 -3.30 0.06 -1.68
N PHE A 20 -2.76 0.49 -2.82
CA PHE A 20 -3.24 1.67 -3.53
C PHE A 20 -4.68 1.51 -4.00
N VAL A 21 -5.02 0.37 -4.63
CA VAL A 21 -6.39 0.11 -5.11
C VAL A 21 -7.37 -0.01 -3.93
N PHE A 22 -7.02 -0.78 -2.90
CA PHE A 22 -7.88 -0.92 -1.72
C PHE A 22 -8.05 0.40 -0.98
N GLY A 23 -6.97 1.16 -0.83
CA GLY A 23 -6.98 2.49 -0.22
C GLY A 23 -7.87 3.45 -0.99
N LEU A 24 -7.80 3.43 -2.33
CA LEU A 24 -8.67 4.23 -3.19
C LEU A 24 -10.14 3.90 -2.96
N ILE A 25 -10.50 2.62 -3.00
CA ILE A 25 -11.90 2.18 -2.84
C ILE A 25 -12.43 2.57 -1.46
N LEU A 26 -11.67 2.27 -0.40
CA LEU A 26 -12.07 2.60 0.98
C LEU A 26 -12.15 4.12 1.19
N GLY A 27 -11.16 4.86 0.70
CA GLY A 27 -11.16 6.32 0.78
C GLY A 27 -12.36 6.92 0.06
N ALA A 28 -12.68 6.44 -1.13
CA ALA A 28 -13.79 6.94 -1.93
C ALA A 28 -15.15 6.60 -1.27
N LEU A 29 -15.30 5.40 -0.72
CA LEU A 29 -16.49 5.03 0.07
C LEU A 29 -16.66 5.94 1.30
N LEU A 30 -15.57 6.23 2.03
CA LEU A 30 -15.63 7.14 3.17
C LEU A 30 -15.96 8.57 2.73
N GLY A 31 -15.35 9.05 1.65
CA GLY A 31 -15.59 10.38 1.09
C GLY A 31 -17.01 10.57 0.57
N GLY A 32 -17.58 9.56 -0.07
CA GLY A 32 -18.93 9.62 -0.63
C GLY A 32 -20.03 9.55 0.42
N ASN A 33 -19.78 8.92 1.58
CA ASN A 33 -20.81 8.68 2.60
C ASN A 33 -20.66 9.53 3.86
N PHE A 34 -19.43 9.80 4.32
CA PHE A 34 -19.19 10.43 5.62
C PHE A 34 -18.47 11.78 5.49
N PHE A 35 -17.57 11.92 4.53
CA PHE A 35 -16.70 13.10 4.37
C PHE A 35 -16.97 13.87 3.08
N THR A 36 -18.25 14.06 2.72
CA THR A 36 -18.66 14.65 1.43
C THR A 36 -18.20 16.09 1.20
N SER A 37 -17.95 16.84 2.27
CA SER A 37 -17.45 18.22 2.22
C SER A 37 -15.92 18.32 2.33
N PHE A 38 -15.21 17.20 2.54
CA PHE A 38 -13.75 17.20 2.65
C PHE A 38 -13.10 17.59 1.31
N ARG A 39 -12.05 18.40 1.34
CA ARG A 39 -11.35 18.88 0.14
C ARG A 39 -9.87 18.57 0.22
N PHE A 40 -9.30 18.09 -0.87
CA PHE A 40 -7.88 17.78 -0.97
C PHE A 40 -7.43 17.81 -2.44
N GLY A 41 -6.31 18.45 -2.73
CA GLY A 41 -5.72 18.46 -4.08
C GLY A 41 -6.64 19.01 -5.18
N GLY A 42 -7.51 19.96 -4.85
CA GLY A 42 -8.51 20.51 -5.78
C GLY A 42 -9.79 19.67 -5.93
N GLN A 43 -9.82 18.48 -5.35
CA GLN A 43 -10.96 17.57 -5.37
C GLN A 43 -11.81 17.69 -4.09
N GLN A 44 -13.03 17.15 -4.12
CA GLN A 44 -13.94 17.13 -2.97
C GLN A 44 -14.58 15.75 -2.74
N GLY A 45 -14.86 15.43 -1.47
CA GLY A 45 -15.67 14.31 -1.04
C GLY A 45 -15.09 12.96 -1.47
N TYR A 46 -15.88 12.23 -2.26
CA TYR A 46 -15.53 10.93 -2.85
C TYR A 46 -14.14 10.93 -3.50
N GLU A 47 -13.85 11.92 -4.34
CA GLU A 47 -12.59 11.96 -5.09
C GLU A 47 -11.41 12.33 -4.19
N ALA A 48 -11.58 13.34 -3.33
CA ALA A 48 -10.55 13.80 -2.41
C ALA A 48 -10.10 12.70 -1.45
N MET A 49 -11.05 12.02 -0.82
CA MET A 49 -10.75 10.93 0.11
C MET A 49 -10.28 9.68 -0.62
N GLY A 50 -10.75 9.42 -1.86
CA GLY A 50 -10.23 8.35 -2.70
C GLY A 50 -8.75 8.51 -3.02
N VAL A 51 -8.34 9.72 -3.45
CA VAL A 51 -6.92 10.03 -3.72
C VAL A 51 -6.07 9.89 -2.45
N LEU A 52 -6.55 10.45 -1.34
CA LEU A 52 -5.84 10.36 -0.05
C LEU A 52 -5.70 8.89 0.40
N GLY A 53 -6.79 8.14 0.33
CA GLY A 53 -6.82 6.71 0.65
C GLY A 53 -5.86 5.90 -0.21
N ALA A 54 -5.77 6.21 -1.51
CA ALA A 54 -4.84 5.54 -2.42
C ALA A 54 -3.38 5.76 -2.01
N TYR A 55 -3.00 6.99 -1.65
CA TYR A 55 -1.64 7.28 -1.17
C TYR A 55 -1.32 6.59 0.15
N LEU A 56 -2.24 6.64 1.12
CA LEU A 56 -2.04 5.99 2.41
C LEU A 56 -1.98 4.47 2.28
N GLY A 57 -2.91 3.89 1.51
CA GLY A 57 -2.98 2.46 1.27
C GLY A 57 -1.76 1.96 0.47
N GLY A 58 -1.35 2.67 -0.57
CA GLY A 58 -0.15 2.34 -1.34
C GLY A 58 1.12 2.43 -0.51
N GLY A 59 1.26 3.47 0.32
CA GLY A 59 2.40 3.63 1.23
C GLY A 59 2.47 2.52 2.28
N ALA A 60 1.35 2.21 2.95
CA ALA A 60 1.27 1.12 3.91
C ALA A 60 1.54 -0.24 3.25
N GLY A 61 0.96 -0.47 2.08
CA GLY A 61 1.17 -1.67 1.28
C GLY A 61 2.65 -1.86 0.91
N LEU A 62 3.31 -0.82 0.39
CA LEU A 62 4.73 -0.85 0.05
C LEU A 62 5.58 -1.30 1.24
N ILE A 63 5.38 -0.66 2.40
CA ILE A 63 6.15 -0.95 3.62
C ILE A 63 5.92 -2.39 4.07
N LEU A 64 4.66 -2.81 4.18
CA LEU A 64 4.30 -4.16 4.62
C LEU A 64 4.83 -5.22 3.65
N GLY A 65 4.64 -5.03 2.35
CA GLY A 65 5.12 -5.94 1.32
C GLY A 65 6.64 -6.08 1.33
N ALA A 66 7.37 -4.97 1.49
CA ALA A 66 8.82 -4.98 1.57
C ALA A 66 9.33 -5.73 2.81
N LEU A 67 8.72 -5.48 3.97
CA LEU A 67 9.06 -6.17 5.22
C LEU A 67 8.78 -7.68 5.14
N LEU A 68 7.61 -8.07 4.60
CA LEU A 68 7.23 -9.47 4.41
C LEU A 68 8.16 -10.18 3.42
N GLY A 69 8.45 -9.54 2.28
CA GLY A 69 9.36 -10.07 1.26
C GLY A 69 10.77 -10.28 1.81
N TYR A 70 11.32 -9.28 2.49
CA TYR A 70 12.62 -9.39 3.15
C TYR A 70 12.63 -10.50 4.21
N GLY A 71 11.62 -10.54 5.08
CA GLY A 71 11.48 -11.53 6.14
C GLY A 71 11.40 -12.97 5.61
N ARG A 72 10.65 -13.19 4.53
CA ARG A 72 10.53 -14.49 3.85
C ARG A 72 11.88 -14.97 3.30
N ALA A 73 12.60 -14.07 2.63
CA ALA A 73 13.91 -14.38 2.06
C ALA A 73 14.95 -14.69 3.13
N LYS A 74 14.93 -13.96 4.26
CA LYS A 74 15.80 -14.22 5.42
C LYS A 74 15.53 -15.61 6.02
N ARG A 75 14.27 -16.01 6.18
CA ARG A 75 13.92 -17.35 6.72
C ARG A 75 14.37 -18.49 5.81
N ARG A 76 14.25 -18.36 4.49
CA ARG A 76 14.72 -19.40 3.55
C ARG A 76 16.23 -19.63 3.63
N GLU A 77 17.03 -18.58 3.76
CA GLU A 77 18.49 -18.71 3.87
C GLU A 77 18.93 -19.44 5.15
N VAL A 78 18.14 -19.36 6.23
CA VAL A 78 18.43 -20.08 7.48
C VAL A 78 18.14 -21.58 7.36
N MET A 79 17.14 -21.99 6.57
CA MET A 79 16.80 -23.41 6.41
C MET A 79 17.61 -24.13 5.31
N GLU A 80 18.27 -23.37 4.44
CA GLU A 80 19.14 -23.91 3.37
C GLU A 80 20.61 -24.10 3.84
N LYS A 81 20.92 -23.77 5.11
CA LYS A 81 22.22 -23.99 5.76
C LYS A 81 22.10 -25.13 6.76
#